data_AF-A0AB37I281-F1
#
_entry.id   AF-A0AB37I281-F1
#
_cell.length_a   1.000
_cell.length_b   1.000
_cell.length_c   1.000
_cell.angle_alpha   90.00
_cell.angle_beta   90.00
_cell.angle_gamma   90.00
#
_symmetry.space_group_name_H-M   'P 1'
#
loop_
_entity.id
_entity.type
_entity.pdbx_description
1 polymer ?
#
loop_
_entity_poly.entity_id
_entity_poly.type
_entity_poly.pdbx_seq_one_letter_code
_entity_poly.pdbx_strand_id
1 'polypeptide(L)'
;MQTTQSQLSRRKLLSTTVFGLPAMGALGVLGLSGATPASAAQTTGADFLRTAETKTGCSYLWGGTGPDAFDCSGLIQWALKQLGVDFPRTSELQIGASSVIDLGLARKTPGAIMWRFGHVGISCGDGVHTFEARNYDYPLQRFDTEPGTSAWVSGGLVPGLIYPDLSETISLTVDGYWGSSTTRRLQEVLGTTADGLVSGQSESWKSGNPGLTSGWEWMPDDSAHGSEVIRAVQQKLGTEADGLIGTNTIKALQAHFGTVQDGSITESSSCVTALQKALNNNTF
;
A
#
# COMPACT_ATOMS: atom_id res chain seq x y z
N MET A 1 76.31 -7.19 7.41
CA MET A 1 75.71 -6.68 8.65
C MET A 1 74.64 -7.66 9.08
N GLN A 2 74.95 -8.50 10.07
CA GLN A 2 74.04 -9.48 10.68
C GLN A 2 73.18 -8.76 11.72
N THR A 3 71.90 -9.09 11.78
CA THR A 3 71.06 -8.86 12.96
C THR A 3 70.50 -10.21 13.43
N THR A 4 70.86 -10.53 14.67
CA THR A 4 70.45 -11.59 15.60
C THR A 4 68.92 -11.85 15.62
N GLN A 5 68.44 -13.11 15.61
CA GLN A 5 68.10 -13.97 16.79
C GLN A 5 67.35 -13.20 17.91
N SER A 6 66.30 -13.69 18.61
CA SER A 6 65.71 -15.01 18.88
C SER A 6 64.38 -14.74 19.64
N GLN A 7 63.36 -15.61 19.68
CA GLN A 7 63.06 -16.59 20.77
C GLN A 7 61.61 -17.07 20.49
N LEU A 8 61.35 -18.37 20.24
CA LEU A 8 60.93 -19.43 21.20
C LEU A 8 59.45 -19.28 21.67
N SER A 9 58.57 -20.29 21.74
CA SER A 9 58.72 -21.75 21.70
C SER A 9 57.36 -22.48 21.62
N ARG A 10 57.33 -23.58 20.83
CA ARG A 10 56.76 -24.96 21.02
C ARG A 10 55.58 -25.16 22.01
N ARG A 11 54.64 -26.10 21.78
CA ARG A 11 54.85 -27.58 21.76
C ARG A 11 53.64 -28.35 21.20
N LYS A 12 53.96 -29.37 20.38
CA LYS A 12 53.15 -30.58 20.09
C LYS A 12 52.88 -31.40 21.36
N LEU A 13 51.79 -32.16 21.43
CA LEU A 13 51.82 -33.65 21.52
C LEU A 13 50.40 -34.26 21.54
N LEU A 14 50.23 -35.31 20.72
CA LEU A 14 49.15 -36.29 20.73
C LEU A 14 49.33 -37.25 21.92
N SER A 15 48.23 -37.79 22.47
CA SER A 15 48.27 -39.05 23.22
C SER A 15 46.93 -39.80 23.18
N THR A 16 46.98 -40.99 22.61
CA THR A 16 46.02 -42.12 22.62
C THR A 16 46.26 -42.90 23.94
N THR A 17 45.35 -43.54 24.70
CA THR A 17 44.48 -44.71 24.39
C THR A 17 43.72 -45.16 25.68
N VAL A 18 42.41 -45.43 25.54
CA VAL A 18 41.48 -46.48 26.11
C VAL A 18 41.72 -47.17 27.49
N PHE A 19 40.66 -47.28 28.33
CA PHE A 19 39.96 -48.54 28.76
C PHE A 19 38.93 -48.31 29.90
N GLY A 20 37.69 -48.84 29.73
CA GLY A 20 36.69 -49.00 30.81
C GLY A 20 35.23 -49.17 30.33
N LEU A 21 34.77 -50.42 30.15
CA LEU A 21 33.35 -50.85 30.02
C LEU A 21 32.81 -51.30 31.41
N PRO A 22 31.53 -51.67 31.63
CA PRO A 22 30.24 -51.34 30.98
C PRO A 22 29.11 -50.95 31.99
N ALA A 23 27.97 -50.42 31.52
CA ALA A 23 26.67 -50.66 32.17
C ALA A 23 25.52 -50.45 31.17
N MET A 24 24.78 -51.52 30.90
CA MET A 24 23.50 -51.51 30.19
C MET A 24 22.47 -50.67 30.97
N GLY A 25 21.88 -49.69 30.28
CA GLY A 25 20.67 -48.99 30.69
C GLY A 25 19.81 -48.75 29.45
N ALA A 26 18.63 -49.35 29.44
CA ALA A 26 17.70 -49.36 28.32
C ALA A 26 16.89 -48.04 28.21
N LEU A 27 16.31 -47.85 27.03
CA LEU A 27 15.22 -46.95 26.63
C LEU A 27 15.51 -45.44 26.48
N GLY A 28 15.34 -44.96 25.25
CA GLY A 28 15.12 -43.55 24.93
C GLY A 28 15.39 -43.23 23.46
N VAL A 29 14.50 -43.61 22.55
CA VAL A 29 14.46 -43.01 21.21
C VAL A 29 13.99 -41.57 21.38
N LEU A 30 14.92 -40.62 21.48
CA LEU A 30 14.62 -39.20 21.33
C LEU A 30 14.52 -38.91 19.83
N GLY A 31 13.27 -38.81 19.37
CA GLY A 31 12.97 -38.30 18.04
C GLY A 31 13.46 -36.86 17.90
N LEU A 32 14.43 -36.64 17.01
CA LEU A 32 14.63 -35.33 16.40
C LEU A 32 13.51 -35.12 15.35
N SER A 33 12.30 -34.86 15.82
CA SER A 33 11.26 -34.23 15.01
C SER A 33 10.91 -32.92 15.68
N GLY A 34 11.29 -31.81 15.04
CA GLY A 34 10.96 -30.48 15.54
C GLY A 34 11.87 -29.34 15.11
N ALA A 35 12.78 -29.51 14.16
CA ALA A 35 13.32 -28.35 13.46
C ALA A 35 12.18 -27.78 12.60
N THR A 36 11.42 -26.86 13.18
CA THR A 36 10.58 -25.94 12.42
C THR A 36 11.48 -25.29 11.36
N PRO A 37 11.05 -25.26 10.08
CA PRO A 37 11.79 -24.47 9.11
C PRO A 37 11.86 -23.04 9.65
N ALA A 38 13.06 -22.45 9.65
CA ALA A 38 13.24 -21.05 9.94
C ALA A 38 12.22 -20.27 9.10
N SER A 39 11.37 -19.47 9.76
CA SER A 39 10.45 -18.56 9.08
C SER A 39 11.25 -17.84 8.00
N ALA A 40 10.89 -18.03 6.72
CA ALA A 40 11.50 -17.27 5.64
C ALA A 40 11.41 -15.80 6.05
N ALA A 41 12.55 -15.10 6.13
CA ALA A 41 12.58 -13.72 6.57
C ALA A 41 11.60 -12.93 5.70
N GLN A 42 10.48 -12.51 6.30
CA GLN A 42 9.42 -11.84 5.57
C GLN A 42 9.90 -10.42 5.25
N THR A 43 9.86 -10.05 3.97
CA THR A 43 10.31 -8.73 3.51
C THR A 43 9.28 -7.66 3.86
N THR A 44 9.74 -6.53 4.37
CA THR A 44 8.87 -5.40 4.72
C THR A 44 8.91 -4.27 3.68
N GLY A 45 7.89 -3.40 3.69
CA GLY A 45 7.92 -2.13 2.95
C GLY A 45 9.11 -1.24 3.32
N ALA A 46 9.53 -1.26 4.60
CA ALA A 46 10.71 -0.54 5.06
C ALA A 46 12.01 -1.10 4.46
N ASP A 47 12.10 -2.42 4.22
CA ASP A 47 13.24 -3.02 3.53
C ASP A 47 13.24 -2.61 2.05
N PHE A 48 12.09 -2.57 1.40
CA PHE A 48 11.94 -2.05 0.04
C PHE A 48 12.44 -0.60 -0.09
N LEU A 49 11.99 0.29 0.78
CA LEU A 49 12.49 1.67 0.84
C LEU A 49 14.01 1.70 1.05
N ARG A 50 14.52 0.99 2.07
CA ARG A 50 15.95 0.96 2.39
C ARG A 50 16.80 0.47 1.22
N THR A 51 16.33 -0.54 0.48
CA THR A 51 16.99 -1.05 -0.72
C THR A 51 17.05 0.02 -1.81
N ALA A 52 15.94 0.73 -2.08
CA ALA A 52 15.94 1.81 -3.06
C ALA A 52 16.90 2.94 -2.65
N GLU A 53 16.94 3.30 -1.37
CA GLU A 53 17.81 4.35 -0.84
C GLU A 53 19.31 4.07 -0.99
N THR A 54 19.71 2.79 -1.16
CA THR A 54 21.10 2.44 -1.52
C THR A 54 21.54 3.03 -2.86
N LYS A 55 20.60 3.54 -3.67
CA LYS A 55 20.82 4.17 -4.97
C LYS A 55 20.76 5.70 -4.92
N THR A 56 20.81 6.28 -3.73
CA THR A 56 21.00 7.73 -3.57
C THR A 56 22.22 8.19 -4.38
N GLY A 57 22.05 9.24 -5.18
CA GLY A 57 23.11 9.80 -6.02
C GLY A 57 23.20 9.22 -7.44
N CYS A 58 22.55 8.10 -7.73
CA CYS A 58 22.49 7.56 -9.09
C CYS A 58 21.75 8.53 -10.04
N SER A 59 22.06 8.49 -11.33
CA SER A 59 21.43 9.37 -12.32
C SER A 59 20.06 8.85 -12.77
N TYR A 60 19.17 9.77 -13.12
CA TYR A 60 17.98 9.42 -13.90
C TYR A 60 18.36 9.05 -15.34
N LEU A 61 17.74 8.00 -15.86
CA LEU A 61 17.83 7.61 -17.26
C LEU A 61 16.48 7.04 -17.71
N TRP A 62 15.87 7.63 -18.74
CA TRP A 62 14.63 7.08 -19.32
C TRP A 62 14.84 5.64 -19.79
N GLY A 63 14.01 4.72 -19.32
CA GLY A 63 14.17 3.29 -19.59
C GLY A 63 15.17 2.57 -18.68
N GLY A 64 15.88 3.28 -17.79
CA GLY A 64 16.90 2.72 -16.91
C GLY A 64 16.34 1.75 -15.86
N THR A 65 16.98 0.60 -15.69
CA THR A 65 16.58 -0.48 -14.78
C THR A 65 17.67 -0.85 -13.76
N GLY A 66 18.65 0.04 -13.56
CA GLY A 66 19.77 -0.15 -12.67
C GLY A 66 20.94 -0.96 -13.24
N PRO A 67 21.99 -1.21 -12.41
CA PRO A 67 22.07 -0.78 -11.01
C PRO A 67 22.55 0.67 -10.81
N ASP A 68 22.97 1.37 -11.88
CA ASP A 68 23.67 2.67 -11.75
C ASP A 68 22.84 3.87 -12.27
N ALA A 69 21.80 3.61 -13.06
CA ALA A 69 20.87 4.63 -13.55
C ALA A 69 19.45 4.05 -13.69
N PHE A 70 18.45 4.87 -13.40
CA PHE A 70 17.06 4.44 -13.25
C PHE A 70 16.07 5.43 -13.84
N ASP A 71 14.95 4.93 -14.35
CA ASP A 71 13.71 5.72 -14.37
C ASP A 71 12.85 5.42 -13.14
N CYS A 72 11.70 6.11 -13.03
CA CYS A 72 10.82 6.02 -11.88
C CYS A 72 10.38 4.58 -11.56
N SER A 73 9.89 3.85 -12.56
CA SER A 73 9.39 2.48 -12.39
C SER A 73 10.52 1.45 -12.36
N GLY A 74 11.65 1.72 -13.03
CA GLY A 74 12.85 0.89 -13.01
C GLY A 74 13.53 0.86 -11.65
N LEU A 75 13.51 1.96 -10.89
CA LEU A 75 13.97 1.99 -9.50
C LEU A 75 13.14 1.06 -8.61
N ILE A 76 11.81 1.17 -8.68
CA ILE A 76 10.88 0.33 -7.91
C ILE A 76 11.09 -1.15 -8.23
N GLN A 77 11.10 -1.49 -9.52
CA GLN A 77 11.30 -2.87 -9.97
C GLN A 77 12.65 -3.43 -9.50
N TRP A 78 13.74 -2.66 -9.66
CA TRP A 78 15.06 -3.09 -9.26
C TRP A 78 15.15 -3.36 -7.75
N ALA A 79 14.61 -2.46 -6.93
CA ALA A 79 14.64 -2.59 -5.47
C ALA A 79 13.81 -3.79 -4.99
N LEU A 80 12.60 -3.98 -5.52
CA LEU A 80 11.77 -5.16 -5.22
C LEU A 80 12.45 -6.46 -5.66
N LYS A 81 13.14 -6.46 -6.81
CA LYS A 81 13.86 -7.63 -7.30
C LYS A 81 15.00 -8.06 -6.37
N GLN A 82 15.68 -7.11 -5.70
CA GLN A 82 16.71 -7.45 -4.69
C GLN A 82 16.12 -8.20 -3.49
N LEU A 83 14.83 -8.01 -3.25
CA LEU A 83 14.08 -8.63 -2.16
C LEU A 83 13.32 -9.89 -2.62
N GLY A 84 13.54 -10.34 -3.86
CA GLY A 84 12.88 -11.52 -4.41
C GLY A 84 11.43 -11.29 -4.82
N VAL A 85 10.97 -10.04 -4.89
CA VAL A 85 9.61 -9.69 -5.33
C VAL A 85 9.63 -9.29 -6.80
N ASP A 86 8.90 -10.05 -7.63
CA ASP A 86 8.69 -9.71 -9.04
C ASP A 86 7.60 -8.65 -9.16
N PHE A 87 7.90 -7.56 -9.86
CA PHE A 87 6.97 -6.45 -10.04
C PHE A 87 7.04 -5.90 -11.48
N PRO A 88 5.93 -5.38 -12.04
CA PRO A 88 5.89 -4.96 -13.44
C PRO A 88 6.87 -3.84 -13.78
N ARG A 89 7.27 -3.75 -15.05
CA ARG A 89 8.29 -2.78 -15.50
C ARG A 89 7.79 -1.35 -15.57
N THR A 90 6.54 -1.11 -15.96
CA THR A 90 6.03 0.23 -16.26
C THR A 90 5.19 0.76 -15.10
N SER A 91 5.17 2.09 -14.92
CA SER A 91 4.41 2.77 -13.87
C SER A 91 2.93 2.39 -13.88
N GLU A 92 2.31 2.26 -15.04
CA GLU A 92 0.88 1.98 -15.19
C GLU A 92 0.56 0.57 -14.69
N LEU A 93 1.41 -0.41 -15.01
CA LEU A 93 1.24 -1.78 -14.54
C LEU A 93 1.57 -1.89 -13.04
N GLN A 94 2.53 -1.12 -12.54
CA GLN A 94 2.85 -1.05 -11.12
C GLN A 94 1.68 -0.49 -10.31
N ILE A 95 1.02 0.56 -10.81
CA ILE A 95 -0.20 1.11 -10.22
C ILE A 95 -1.30 0.04 -10.19
N GLY A 96 -1.56 -0.64 -11.32
CA GLY A 96 -2.56 -1.71 -11.40
C GLY A 96 -2.25 -2.94 -10.53
N ALA A 97 -0.97 -3.20 -10.23
CA ALA A 97 -0.54 -4.28 -9.35
C ALA A 97 -0.51 -3.89 -7.86
N SER A 98 -0.62 -2.60 -7.53
CA SER A 98 -0.57 -2.11 -6.16
C SER A 98 -1.92 -2.26 -5.46
N SER A 99 -1.90 -2.60 -4.18
CA SER A 99 -3.09 -2.53 -3.32
C SER A 99 -3.31 -1.09 -2.88
N VAL A 100 -4.22 -0.37 -3.56
CA VAL A 100 -4.50 1.05 -3.30
C VAL A 100 -4.91 1.29 -1.84
N ILE A 101 -4.34 2.33 -1.23
CA ILE A 101 -4.64 2.80 0.13
C ILE A 101 -4.85 4.32 0.12
N ASP A 102 -5.35 4.87 1.23
CA ASP A 102 -5.47 6.32 1.39
C ASP A 102 -4.12 7.03 1.16
N LEU A 103 -4.15 8.18 0.50
CA LEU A 103 -2.92 8.92 0.18
C LEU A 103 -2.21 9.45 1.43
N GLY A 104 -2.95 9.89 2.44
CA GLY A 104 -2.40 10.31 3.74
C GLY A 104 -1.75 9.14 4.47
N LEU A 105 -2.33 7.94 4.36
CA LEU A 105 -1.75 6.70 4.85
C LEU A 105 -0.50 6.30 4.06
N ALA A 106 -0.54 6.36 2.74
CA ALA A 106 0.61 6.05 1.88
C ALA A 106 1.81 6.93 2.24
N ARG A 107 1.60 8.23 2.45
CA ARG A 107 2.64 9.18 2.91
C ARG A 107 3.30 8.77 4.25
N LYS A 108 2.55 8.11 5.13
CA LYS A 108 3.01 7.65 6.44
C LYS A 108 3.44 6.18 6.47
N THR A 109 3.42 5.51 5.32
CA THR A 109 3.75 4.09 5.20
C THR A 109 5.08 3.94 4.44
N PRO A 110 6.18 3.58 5.12
CA PRO A 110 7.46 3.33 4.46
C PRO A 110 7.32 2.25 3.39
N GLY A 111 7.75 2.56 2.17
CA GLY A 111 7.67 1.62 1.04
C GLY A 111 6.30 1.49 0.39
N ALA A 112 5.32 2.35 0.72
CA ALA A 112 4.16 2.51 -0.14
C ALA A 112 4.58 3.19 -1.46
N ILE A 113 4.03 2.74 -2.58
CA ILE A 113 4.21 3.40 -3.88
C ILE A 113 3.20 4.54 -3.99
N MET A 114 3.67 5.73 -4.33
CA MET A 114 2.84 6.91 -4.58
C MET A 114 2.89 7.26 -6.07
N TRP A 115 1.79 7.75 -6.64
CA TRP A 115 1.75 8.06 -8.07
C TRP A 115 0.99 9.34 -8.41
N ARG A 116 1.36 9.89 -9.57
CA ARG A 116 0.73 11.01 -10.28
C ARG A 116 0.79 10.71 -11.77
N PHE A 117 0.25 11.58 -12.61
CA PHE A 117 0.23 11.36 -14.06
C PHE A 117 1.66 11.11 -14.60
N GLY A 118 1.89 9.90 -15.11
CA GLY A 118 3.16 9.46 -15.71
C GLY A 118 4.33 9.25 -14.75
N HIS A 119 4.12 9.20 -13.43
CA HIS A 119 5.23 9.08 -12.47
C HIS A 119 4.87 8.32 -11.18
N VAL A 120 5.87 7.61 -10.65
CA VAL A 120 5.79 6.83 -9.40
C VAL A 120 6.98 7.17 -8.48
N GLY A 121 6.75 7.10 -7.17
CA GLY A 121 7.77 7.31 -6.13
C GLY A 121 7.53 6.41 -4.92
N ILE A 122 8.51 6.30 -4.04
CA ILE A 122 8.44 5.45 -2.85
C ILE A 122 8.27 6.36 -1.63
N SER A 123 7.23 6.15 -0.84
CA SER A 123 7.01 6.88 0.41
C SER A 123 8.11 6.58 1.42
N CYS A 124 8.68 7.64 2.00
CA CYS A 124 9.63 7.54 3.11
C CYS A 124 8.94 7.20 4.44
N GLY A 125 7.61 7.29 4.51
CA GLY A 125 6.80 7.00 5.68
C GLY A 125 6.79 8.09 6.76
N ASP A 126 7.46 9.21 6.53
CA ASP A 126 7.50 10.36 7.45
C ASP A 126 6.39 11.40 7.19
N GLY A 127 5.51 11.13 6.22
CA GLY A 127 4.39 11.99 5.86
C GLY A 127 4.74 13.08 4.84
N VAL A 128 6.03 13.36 4.63
CA VAL A 128 6.47 14.58 3.94
C VAL A 128 7.54 14.35 2.88
N HIS A 129 8.15 13.16 2.78
CA HIS A 129 9.11 12.84 1.73
C HIS A 129 8.77 11.58 0.92
N THR A 130 9.25 11.58 -0.33
CA THR A 130 9.32 10.44 -1.24
C THR A 130 10.74 10.23 -1.73
N PHE A 131 11.16 8.98 -1.95
CA PHE A 131 12.39 8.64 -2.64
C PHE A 131 12.08 8.37 -4.12
N GLU A 132 12.77 9.06 -5.04
CA GLU A 132 12.38 9.08 -6.46
C GLU A 132 13.58 9.07 -7.41
N ALA A 133 13.37 8.46 -8.58
CA ALA A 133 14.08 8.79 -9.82
C ALA A 133 13.19 9.75 -10.63
N ARG A 134 13.25 11.05 -10.33
CA ARG A 134 12.25 12.04 -10.80
C ARG A 134 12.42 12.46 -12.26
N ASN A 135 13.62 12.89 -12.64
CA ASN A 135 13.95 13.42 -13.97
C ASN A 135 15.46 13.62 -14.12
N TYR A 136 15.91 14.10 -15.27
CA TYR A 136 17.33 14.35 -15.57
C TYR A 136 17.99 15.48 -14.78
N ASP A 137 17.22 16.33 -14.10
CA ASP A 137 17.76 17.50 -13.39
C ASP A 137 18.31 17.15 -12.01
N TYR A 138 17.87 16.02 -11.45
CA TYR A 138 18.22 15.61 -10.09
C TYR A 138 18.72 14.16 -10.06
N PRO A 139 19.76 13.86 -9.26
CA PRO A 139 20.06 12.47 -8.92
C PRO A 139 18.93 11.86 -8.09
N LEU A 140 18.91 10.53 -7.99
CA LEU A 140 18.02 9.82 -7.08
C LEU A 140 18.27 10.28 -5.64
N GLN A 141 17.22 10.73 -4.97
CA GLN A 141 17.27 11.22 -3.59
C GLN A 141 15.86 11.25 -2.99
N ARG A 142 15.78 11.69 -1.72
CA ARG A 142 14.51 12.07 -1.11
C ARG A 142 14.09 13.46 -1.60
N PHE A 143 12.82 13.62 -1.92
CA PHE A 143 12.18 14.87 -2.30
C PHE A 143 11.03 15.16 -1.35
N ASP A 144 10.75 16.45 -1.12
CA ASP A 144 9.54 16.87 -0.42
C ASP A 144 8.31 16.45 -1.23
N THR A 145 7.27 15.99 -0.55
CA THR A 145 5.98 15.75 -1.19
C THR A 145 5.30 17.08 -1.47
N GLU A 146 5.50 17.62 -2.67
CA GLU A 146 5.03 18.95 -3.07
C GLU A 146 3.48 19.03 -3.14
N PRO A 147 2.85 20.13 -2.66
CA PRO A 147 1.48 20.49 -3.04
C PRO A 147 1.41 21.03 -4.48
N GLY A 148 0.22 21.07 -5.08
CA GLY A 148 -0.01 21.67 -6.42
C GLY A 148 -0.02 20.67 -7.58
N THR A 149 0.36 21.08 -8.80
CA THR A 149 0.32 20.22 -10.01
C THR A 149 1.32 19.05 -9.99
N SER A 150 2.31 19.11 -9.09
CA SER A 150 3.22 18.00 -8.76
C SER A 150 2.62 17.01 -7.75
N ALA A 151 1.42 17.27 -7.22
CA ALA A 151 0.86 16.50 -6.12
C ALA A 151 0.58 15.06 -6.52
N TRP A 152 0.92 14.16 -5.60
CA TRP A 152 0.51 12.77 -5.63
C TRP A 152 -1.02 12.67 -5.62
N VAL A 153 -1.58 11.82 -6.48
CA VAL A 153 -3.04 11.65 -6.61
C VAL A 153 -3.54 10.42 -5.84
N SER A 154 -2.68 9.43 -5.61
CA SER A 154 -3.00 8.22 -4.84
C SER A 154 -1.71 7.47 -4.45
N GLY A 155 -1.87 6.39 -3.68
CA GLY A 155 -0.79 5.53 -3.23
C GLY A 155 -1.27 4.12 -2.90
N GLY A 156 -0.34 3.17 -2.80
CA GLY A 156 -0.65 1.76 -2.73
C GLY A 156 0.49 0.92 -2.16
N LEU A 157 0.15 -0.27 -1.70
CA LEU A 157 1.08 -1.24 -1.13
C LEU A 157 1.49 -2.26 -2.19
N VAL A 158 2.74 -2.71 -2.13
CA VAL A 158 3.21 -3.82 -2.96
C VAL A 158 2.70 -5.13 -2.37
N PRO A 159 1.93 -5.94 -3.12
CA PRO A 159 1.46 -7.24 -2.61
C PRO A 159 2.62 -8.15 -2.21
N GLY A 160 2.48 -8.85 -1.09
CA GLY A 160 3.49 -9.77 -0.58
C GLY A 160 4.55 -9.14 0.34
N LEU A 161 4.62 -7.81 0.42
CA LEU A 161 5.39 -7.13 1.47
C LEU A 161 4.58 -6.97 2.75
N ILE A 162 5.28 -6.99 3.88
CA ILE A 162 4.70 -6.68 5.20
C ILE A 162 4.83 -5.19 5.49
N TYR A 163 3.74 -4.59 5.96
CA TYR A 163 3.69 -3.22 6.41
C TYR A 163 3.33 -3.18 7.91
N PRO A 164 3.65 -2.10 8.64
CA PRO A 164 3.15 -1.91 10.01
C PRO A 164 1.64 -2.07 10.05
N ASP A 165 1.08 -2.38 11.23
CA ASP A 165 -0.37 -2.45 11.37
C ASP A 165 -1.00 -1.12 10.96
N LEU A 166 -1.64 -1.10 9.79
CA LEU A 166 -2.26 0.09 9.22
C LEU A 166 -3.64 0.36 9.83
N SER A 167 -4.12 -0.52 10.73
CA SER A 167 -5.42 -0.42 11.40
C SER A 167 -5.54 0.81 12.29
N GLU A 168 -4.43 1.34 12.82
CA GLU A 168 -4.41 2.60 13.58
C GLU A 168 -4.53 3.87 12.70
N THR A 169 -4.59 3.72 11.37
CA THR A 169 -4.47 4.85 10.43
C THR A 169 -5.55 4.92 9.35
N ILE A 170 -6.60 4.10 9.42
CA ILE A 170 -7.80 4.21 8.57
C ILE A 170 -8.71 5.32 9.10
N SER A 171 -8.18 6.54 9.24
CA SER A 171 -9.00 7.72 9.40
C SER A 171 -9.06 8.41 8.05
N LEU A 172 -10.15 8.19 7.32
CA LEU A 172 -10.49 8.95 6.12
C LEU A 172 -10.29 10.43 6.41
N THR A 173 -9.67 11.14 5.46
CA THR A 173 -9.73 12.61 5.46
C THR A 173 -11.20 13.01 5.41
N VAL A 174 -11.62 13.87 6.35
CA VAL A 174 -12.99 14.37 6.42
C VAL A 174 -13.06 15.65 5.61
N ASP A 175 -13.18 15.52 4.29
CA ASP A 175 -13.17 16.61 3.31
C ASP A 175 -14.51 16.83 2.62
N GLY A 176 -15.49 15.94 2.80
CA GLY A 176 -16.78 16.01 2.14
C GLY A 176 -16.76 15.59 0.67
N TYR A 177 -15.69 14.98 0.18
CA TYR A 177 -15.59 14.41 -1.17
C TYR A 177 -15.61 12.88 -1.11
N TRP A 178 -16.49 12.27 -1.91
CA TRP A 178 -16.60 10.82 -1.97
C TRP A 178 -15.70 10.29 -3.08
N GLY A 179 -14.45 10.02 -2.72
CA GLY A 179 -13.45 9.39 -3.57
C GLY A 179 -13.25 7.88 -3.30
N SER A 180 -12.26 7.27 -3.97
CA SER A 180 -11.91 5.85 -3.82
C SER A 180 -11.62 5.42 -2.38
N SER A 181 -11.00 6.27 -1.56
CA SER A 181 -10.74 5.96 -0.14
C SER A 181 -12.06 5.79 0.64
N THR A 182 -12.99 6.73 0.48
CA THR A 182 -14.32 6.67 1.10
C THR A 182 -15.06 5.42 0.63
N THR A 183 -15.01 5.10 -0.66
CA THR A 183 -15.62 3.89 -1.23
C THR A 183 -15.01 2.61 -0.65
N ARG A 184 -13.68 2.47 -0.64
CA ARG A 184 -13.00 1.28 -0.09
C ARG A 184 -13.36 1.09 1.38
N ARG A 185 -13.33 2.17 2.15
CA ARG A 185 -13.68 2.10 3.57
C ARG A 185 -15.13 1.70 3.79
N LEU A 186 -16.03 2.25 2.99
CA LEU A 186 -17.44 1.86 3.00
C LEU A 186 -17.61 0.38 2.64
N GLN A 187 -16.87 -0.12 1.64
CA GLN A 187 -16.90 -1.53 1.24
C GLN A 187 -16.42 -2.44 2.38
N GLU A 188 -15.35 -2.07 3.09
CA GLU A 188 -14.86 -2.78 4.28
C GLU A 188 -15.90 -2.84 5.39
N VAL A 189 -16.55 -1.70 5.70
CA VAL A 189 -17.59 -1.63 6.76
C VAL A 189 -18.82 -2.46 6.38
N LEU A 190 -19.19 -2.47 5.11
CA LEU A 190 -20.36 -3.20 4.62
C LEU A 190 -20.08 -4.65 4.20
N GLY A 191 -18.82 -5.09 4.21
CA GLY A 191 -18.42 -6.45 3.83
C GLY A 191 -18.59 -6.76 2.34
N THR A 192 -18.40 -5.76 1.46
CA THR A 192 -18.38 -5.94 -0.01
C THR A 192 -16.93 -5.96 -0.53
N THR A 193 -16.74 -6.21 -1.82
CA THR A 193 -15.40 -6.18 -2.45
C THR A 193 -14.75 -4.82 -2.25
N ALA A 194 -13.65 -4.76 -1.49
CA ALA A 194 -12.97 -3.52 -1.11
C ALA A 194 -12.00 -3.03 -2.20
N ASP A 195 -12.49 -2.74 -3.41
CA ASP A 195 -11.69 -2.28 -4.55
C ASP A 195 -11.59 -0.75 -4.69
N GLY A 196 -12.35 0.00 -3.89
CA GLY A 196 -12.42 1.46 -3.96
C GLY A 196 -13.18 1.99 -5.18
N LEU A 197 -13.99 1.15 -5.83
CA LEU A 197 -14.77 1.49 -7.02
C LEU A 197 -16.28 1.37 -6.77
N VAL A 198 -17.01 2.44 -7.09
CA VAL A 198 -18.44 2.41 -7.30
C VAL A 198 -18.69 2.21 -8.80
N SER A 199 -18.94 0.95 -9.19
CA SER A 199 -19.13 0.55 -10.58
C SER A 199 -20.53 0.86 -11.13
N GLY A 200 -20.68 0.89 -12.45
CA GLY A 200 -22.00 0.74 -13.07
C GLY A 200 -22.99 1.91 -12.92
N GLN A 201 -22.51 3.16 -12.77
CA GLN A 201 -23.38 4.31 -12.45
C GLN A 201 -23.80 5.11 -13.69
N SER A 202 -25.00 5.69 -13.64
CA SER A 202 -25.58 6.49 -14.74
C SER A 202 -24.78 7.79 -14.96
N GLU A 203 -24.20 7.96 -16.13
CA GLU A 203 -23.36 9.12 -16.44
C GLU A 203 -24.12 10.45 -16.37
N SER A 204 -25.43 10.46 -16.64
CA SER A 204 -26.25 11.68 -16.54
C SER A 204 -26.31 12.27 -15.14
N TRP A 205 -26.01 11.49 -14.10
CA TRP A 205 -25.99 11.97 -12.71
C TRP A 205 -24.65 12.55 -12.30
N LYS A 206 -23.59 12.35 -13.07
CA LYS A 206 -22.24 12.82 -12.73
C LYS A 206 -22.18 14.33 -12.53
N SER A 207 -22.76 15.11 -13.44
CA SER A 207 -22.72 16.58 -13.39
C SER A 207 -23.54 17.16 -12.22
N GLY A 208 -24.60 16.46 -11.82
CA GLY A 208 -25.43 16.81 -10.66
C GLY A 208 -24.82 16.43 -9.32
N ASN A 209 -23.67 15.75 -9.29
CA ASN A 209 -23.04 15.23 -8.08
C ASN A 209 -21.52 15.52 -8.06
N PRO A 210 -21.10 16.79 -8.08
CA PRO A 210 -19.68 17.17 -8.18
C PRO A 210 -18.82 16.72 -7.00
N GLY A 211 -19.41 16.35 -5.86
CA GLY A 211 -18.68 15.76 -4.73
C GLY A 211 -18.32 14.27 -4.90
N LEU A 212 -18.81 13.60 -5.95
CA LEU A 212 -18.42 12.24 -6.32
C LEU A 212 -17.20 12.29 -7.24
N THR A 213 -16.02 11.99 -6.70
CA THR A 213 -14.74 12.30 -7.35
C THR A 213 -14.07 11.05 -7.94
N SER A 214 -13.02 10.54 -7.30
CA SER A 214 -12.32 9.33 -7.73
C SER A 214 -13.09 8.06 -7.36
N GLY A 215 -12.84 6.95 -8.05
CA GLY A 215 -13.48 5.67 -7.71
C GLY A 215 -14.94 5.57 -8.14
N TRP A 216 -15.33 6.29 -9.19
CA TRP A 216 -16.66 6.19 -9.81
C TRP A 216 -16.52 5.79 -11.27
N GLU A 217 -17.15 4.68 -11.64
CA GLU A 217 -17.32 4.27 -13.03
C GLU A 217 -18.67 4.78 -13.53
N TRP A 218 -18.61 5.72 -14.47
CA TRP A 218 -19.78 6.29 -15.13
C TRP A 218 -19.94 5.64 -16.50
N MET A 219 -21.18 5.30 -16.86
CA MET A 219 -21.51 4.65 -18.12
C MET A 219 -22.84 5.17 -18.67
N PRO A 220 -23.14 4.94 -19.97
CA PRO A 220 -24.41 5.33 -20.57
C PRO A 220 -25.61 4.85 -19.75
N ASP A 221 -26.63 5.70 -19.62
CA ASP A 221 -27.78 5.47 -18.74
C ASP A 221 -28.53 4.16 -19.01
N ASP A 222 -28.58 3.73 -20.27
CA ASP A 222 -29.20 2.47 -20.70
C ASP A 222 -28.38 1.22 -20.37
N SER A 223 -27.11 1.40 -20.00
CA SER A 223 -26.16 0.36 -19.65
C SER A 223 -25.87 0.30 -18.14
N ALA A 224 -26.31 1.31 -17.39
CA ALA A 224 -26.09 1.41 -15.94
C ALA A 224 -26.76 0.24 -15.20
N HIS A 225 -25.95 -0.53 -14.47
CA HIS A 225 -26.37 -1.76 -13.79
C HIS A 225 -26.16 -1.73 -12.27
N GLY A 226 -25.57 -0.65 -11.74
CA GLY A 226 -25.30 -0.46 -10.33
C GLY A 226 -24.11 -1.27 -9.79
N SER A 227 -23.73 -0.96 -8.55
CA SER A 227 -22.61 -1.61 -7.83
C SER A 227 -23.07 -2.34 -6.57
N GLU A 228 -22.31 -3.35 -6.16
CA GLU A 228 -22.56 -4.09 -4.92
C GLU A 228 -22.49 -3.19 -3.68
N VAL A 229 -21.53 -2.26 -3.62
CA VAL A 229 -21.40 -1.33 -2.49
C VAL A 229 -22.62 -0.43 -2.35
N ILE A 230 -23.19 0.07 -3.45
CA ILE A 230 -24.40 0.89 -3.39
C ILE A 230 -25.62 0.05 -3.04
N ARG A 231 -25.72 -1.20 -3.52
CA ARG A 231 -26.78 -2.13 -3.05
C ARG A 231 -26.69 -2.34 -1.54
N ALA A 232 -25.49 -2.52 -1.00
CA ALA A 232 -25.28 -2.69 0.43
C ALA A 232 -25.65 -1.43 1.22
N VAL A 233 -25.31 -0.23 0.71
CA VAL A 233 -25.77 1.06 1.28
C VAL A 233 -27.30 1.12 1.29
N GLN A 234 -27.96 0.82 0.17
CA GLN A 234 -29.42 0.88 0.06
C GLN A 234 -30.10 -0.11 1.01
N GLN A 235 -29.58 -1.34 1.12
CA GLN A 235 -30.07 -2.34 2.07
C GLN A 235 -29.94 -1.85 3.52
N LYS A 236 -28.81 -1.24 3.87
CA LYS A 236 -28.55 -0.66 5.19
C LYS A 236 -29.50 0.50 5.51
N LEU A 237 -29.81 1.32 4.51
CA LEU A 237 -30.71 2.47 4.63
C LEU A 237 -32.20 2.10 4.52
N GLY A 238 -32.52 0.85 4.20
CA GLY A 238 -33.90 0.39 4.02
C GLY A 238 -34.58 0.94 2.76
N THR A 239 -33.82 1.23 1.70
CA THR A 239 -34.36 1.63 0.40
C THR A 239 -34.29 0.50 -0.62
N GLU A 240 -34.93 0.70 -1.78
CA GLU A 240 -34.78 -0.21 -2.92
C GLU A 240 -33.30 -0.37 -3.29
N ALA A 241 -32.86 -1.62 -3.44
CA ALA A 241 -31.46 -2.00 -3.61
C ALA A 241 -31.09 -2.23 -5.09
N ASP A 242 -31.30 -1.23 -5.94
CA ASP A 242 -30.99 -1.29 -7.38
C ASP A 242 -29.48 -1.20 -7.69
N GLY A 243 -28.67 -0.69 -6.76
CA GLY A 243 -27.23 -0.48 -6.89
C GLY A 243 -26.82 0.84 -7.52
N LEU A 244 -27.77 1.75 -7.78
CA LEU A 244 -27.54 3.03 -8.42
C LEU A 244 -27.57 4.17 -7.39
N ILE A 245 -26.67 5.14 -7.51
CA ILE A 245 -26.57 6.32 -6.62
C ILE A 245 -27.62 7.40 -6.96
N GLY A 246 -28.86 6.97 -7.19
CA GLY A 246 -29.93 7.88 -7.61
C GLY A 246 -30.33 8.87 -6.53
N THR A 247 -31.15 9.86 -6.91
CA THR A 247 -31.69 10.89 -6.01
C THR A 247 -32.32 10.29 -4.74
N ASN A 248 -33.02 9.16 -4.86
CA ASN A 248 -33.64 8.49 -3.72
C ASN A 248 -32.59 7.92 -2.73
N THR A 249 -31.53 7.29 -3.24
CA THR A 249 -30.43 6.78 -2.42
C THR A 249 -29.66 7.91 -1.75
N ILE A 250 -29.39 9.00 -2.48
CA ILE A 250 -28.71 10.18 -1.92
C ILE A 250 -29.57 10.81 -0.81
N LYS A 251 -30.88 11.01 -1.04
CA LYS A 251 -31.79 11.54 -0.02
C LYS A 251 -31.86 10.64 1.21
N ALA A 252 -31.86 9.32 1.03
CA ALA A 252 -31.85 8.38 2.15
C ALA A 252 -30.56 8.48 2.98
N LEU A 253 -29.40 8.62 2.31
CA LEU A 253 -28.13 8.83 2.98
C LEU A 253 -28.12 10.17 3.75
N GLN A 254 -28.61 11.23 3.12
CA GLN A 254 -28.75 12.55 3.73
C GLN A 254 -29.70 12.52 4.94
N ALA A 255 -30.81 11.79 4.84
CA ALA A 255 -31.74 11.60 5.95
C ALA A 255 -31.09 10.82 7.11
N HIS A 256 -30.34 9.77 6.80
CA HIS A 256 -29.62 8.96 7.80
C HIS A 256 -28.63 9.79 8.62
N PHE A 257 -27.92 10.73 7.99
CA PHE A 257 -26.98 11.61 8.68
C PHE A 257 -27.59 12.93 9.18
N GLY A 258 -28.90 13.15 8.99
CA GLY A 258 -29.56 14.39 9.42
C GLY A 258 -29.07 15.64 8.68
N THR A 259 -28.60 15.50 7.43
CA THR A 259 -28.17 16.62 6.59
C THR A 259 -29.29 17.09 5.67
N VAL A 260 -29.05 18.18 4.91
CA VAL A 260 -29.99 18.67 3.90
C VAL A 260 -30.28 17.57 2.88
N GLN A 261 -31.56 17.31 2.60
CA GLN A 261 -32.03 16.24 1.71
C GLN A 261 -32.31 16.77 0.30
N ASP A 262 -31.30 17.33 -0.36
CA ASP A 262 -31.41 17.89 -1.71
C ASP A 262 -31.28 16.83 -2.82
N GLY A 263 -30.86 15.61 -2.50
CA GLY A 263 -30.67 14.52 -3.45
C GLY A 263 -29.46 14.69 -4.37
N SER A 264 -28.51 15.55 -3.99
CA SER A 264 -27.25 15.77 -4.68
C SER A 264 -26.06 15.66 -3.71
N ILE A 265 -24.96 15.07 -4.17
CA ILE A 265 -23.67 15.15 -3.49
C ILE A 265 -22.88 16.31 -4.07
N THR A 266 -23.02 17.48 -3.46
CA THR A 266 -22.31 18.71 -3.82
C THR A 266 -20.83 18.68 -3.44
N GLU A 267 -20.05 19.64 -3.95
CA GLU A 267 -18.66 19.83 -3.52
C GLU A 267 -18.59 20.05 -2.01
N SER A 268 -17.63 19.40 -1.34
CA SER A 268 -17.47 19.46 0.11
C SER A 268 -18.79 19.14 0.87
N SER A 269 -19.48 18.08 0.45
CA SER A 269 -20.82 17.73 0.97
C SER A 269 -20.79 17.44 2.47
N SER A 270 -21.74 18.05 3.20
CA SER A 270 -21.97 17.75 4.62
C SER A 270 -22.40 16.30 4.86
N CYS A 271 -23.13 15.70 3.90
CA CYS A 271 -23.52 14.29 3.96
C CYS A 271 -22.30 13.38 3.86
N VAL A 272 -21.38 13.67 2.94
CA VAL A 272 -20.14 12.88 2.80
C VAL A 272 -19.20 13.10 3.98
N THR A 273 -19.12 14.32 4.51
CA THR A 273 -18.40 14.63 5.75
C THR A 273 -18.90 13.75 6.91
N ALA A 274 -20.22 13.62 7.05
CA ALA A 274 -20.83 12.77 8.07
C ALA A 274 -20.56 11.28 7.82
N LEU A 275 -20.65 10.83 6.56
CA LEU A 275 -20.29 9.47 6.15
C LEU A 275 -18.85 9.13 6.52
N GLN A 276 -17.89 9.98 6.14
CA GLN A 276 -16.46 9.79 6.44
C GLN A 276 -16.23 9.69 7.96
N LYS A 277 -16.87 10.56 8.76
CA LYS A 277 -16.80 10.46 10.23
C LYS A 277 -17.38 9.15 10.75
N ALA A 278 -18.52 8.70 10.23
CA ALA A 278 -19.14 7.45 10.66
C ALA A 278 -18.27 6.24 10.29
N LEU A 279 -17.70 6.24 9.10
CA LEU A 279 -16.78 5.22 8.62
C LEU A 279 -15.48 5.15 9.44
N ASN A 280 -14.93 6.29 9.84
CA ASN A 280 -13.77 6.34 10.74
C ASN A 280 -14.08 5.77 12.12
N ASN A 281 -15.32 5.89 12.58
CA ASN A 281 -15.76 5.39 13.90
C ASN A 281 -16.40 3.99 13.84
N ASN A 282 -16.48 3.33 12.68
CA ASN A 282 -17.22 2.08 12.49
C ASN A 282 -18.70 2.17 12.90
N THR A 283 -19.35 3.32 12.71
CA THR A 283 -20.74 3.55 13.14
C THR A 283 -21.72 3.66 11.97
N PHE A 284 -21.32 3.27 10.76
CA PHE A 284 -22.22 3.28 9.60
C PHE A 284 -23.15 2.06 9.60
#